data_AF-A0A1I2EX30-F1
#
_entry.id   AF-A0A1I2EX30-F1
#
_cell.length_a   1.000
_cell.length_b   1.000
_cell.length_c   1.000
_cell.angle_alpha   90.00
_cell.angle_beta   90.00
_cell.angle_gamma   90.00
#
_symmetry.space_group_name_H-M   'P 1'
#
loop_
_entity.id
_entity.type
_entity.pdbx_description
1 polymer ?
#
loop_
_entity_poly.entity_id
_entity_poly.type
_entity_poly.pdbx_seq_one_letter_code
_entity_poly.pdbx_strand_id
1 'polypeptide(L)'
;MISDLKQDNMKTIIKISFKDLKQNYLEVQQFLQKESGEKKIYNKSKVANDLSLWGDDNYDMLEKFITKYNIDFSDFKYDEHFQSECELTISIWSILSVLLLPLFITKGIISYLFNFLSNKYSYKIDKFNFFIKEHKSNKIDLTMGDLITSKIQGKFHFRENAKFVLN
;
A
#
# COMPACT_ATOMS: atom_id res chain seq x y z
N MET A 1 6.55 -0.35 43.72
CA MET A 1 7.40 0.69 43.13
C MET A 1 7.86 0.14 41.78
N ILE A 2 7.02 0.30 40.76
CA ILE A 2 7.29 -0.14 39.39
C ILE A 2 7.69 1.13 38.67
N SER A 3 8.95 1.19 38.26
CA SER A 3 9.46 2.28 37.44
C SER A 3 8.75 2.25 36.09
N ASP A 4 7.84 3.18 35.88
CA ASP A 4 7.38 3.58 34.55
C ASP A 4 8.59 4.13 33.79
N LEU A 5 9.33 3.22 33.14
CA LEU A 5 10.23 3.57 32.05
C LEU A 5 9.33 4.03 30.91
N LYS A 6 8.96 5.30 30.92
CA LYS A 6 8.69 6.05 29.69
C LYS A 6 9.95 5.90 28.84
N GLN A 7 9.90 4.95 27.92
CA GLN A 7 10.88 4.78 26.87
C GLN A 7 10.78 6.04 26.01
N ASP A 8 11.57 7.04 26.36
CA ASP A 8 11.69 8.28 25.60
C ASP A 8 12.20 7.87 24.22
N ASN A 9 11.35 8.02 23.19
CA ASN A 9 11.62 7.58 21.82
C ASN A 9 12.84 8.36 21.27
N MET A 10 14.05 7.88 21.54
CA MET A 10 15.27 8.43 20.97
C MET A 10 15.28 8.14 19.47
N LYS A 11 14.87 9.15 18.70
CA LYS A 11 14.97 9.12 17.24
C LYS A 11 16.44 9.11 16.82
N THR A 12 16.76 8.27 15.84
CA THR A 12 18.07 8.29 15.18
C THR A 12 18.27 9.62 14.46
N ILE A 13 19.32 10.36 14.82
CA ILE A 13 19.67 11.62 14.15
C ILE A 13 20.50 11.29 12.90
N ILE A 14 19.98 11.65 11.74
CA ILE A 14 20.66 11.47 10.45
C ILE A 14 21.09 12.85 9.96
N LYS A 15 22.40 13.08 10.00
CA LYS A 15 23.04 14.27 9.45
C LYS A 15 23.25 14.09 7.96
N ILE A 16 22.64 14.92 7.13
CA ILE A 16 22.68 14.77 5.66
C ILE A 16 22.63 16.12 4.98
N SER A 17 23.30 16.28 3.83
CA SER A 17 23.15 17.48 3.03
C SER A 17 21.75 17.53 2.39
N PHE A 18 21.24 18.74 2.14
CA PHE A 18 19.98 18.88 1.40
C PHE A 18 20.04 18.23 0.01
N LYS A 19 21.19 18.31 -0.66
CA LYS A 19 21.43 17.73 -1.98
C LYS A 19 21.25 16.21 -1.95
N ASP A 20 21.88 15.53 -1.01
CA ASP A 20 21.83 14.08 -0.92
C ASP A 20 20.44 13.58 -0.50
N LEU A 21 19.77 14.30 0.41
CA LEU A 21 18.40 14.00 0.80
C LEU A 21 17.45 14.12 -0.41
N LYS A 22 17.57 15.21 -1.19
CA LYS A 22 16.76 15.42 -2.39
C LYS A 22 17.03 14.36 -3.46
N GLN A 23 18.29 13.99 -3.66
CA GLN A 23 18.66 12.95 -4.61
C GLN A 23 18.04 11.60 -4.22
N ASN A 24 18.14 11.21 -2.94
CA ASN A 24 17.51 9.99 -2.44
C ASN A 24 15.99 10.01 -2.59
N TYR A 25 15.36 11.15 -2.28
CA TYR A 25 13.93 11.32 -2.49
C TYR A 25 13.54 11.06 -3.94
N LEU A 26 14.21 11.69 -4.90
CA LEU A 26 13.89 11.57 -6.32
C LEU A 26 14.13 10.15 -6.84
N GLU A 27 15.21 9.51 -6.43
CA GLU A 27 15.51 8.14 -6.87
C GLU A 27 14.48 7.12 -6.37
N VAL A 28 14.09 7.20 -5.09
CA VAL A 28 13.05 6.32 -4.55
C VAL A 28 11.70 6.63 -5.19
N GLN A 29 11.42 7.92 -5.46
CA GLN A 29 10.18 8.32 -6.14
C GLN A 29 10.11 7.68 -7.53
N GLN A 30 11.15 7.86 -8.35
CA GLN A 30 11.23 7.32 -9.70
C GLN A 30 11.17 5.80 -9.72
N PHE A 31 11.82 5.15 -8.75
CA PHE A 31 11.75 3.71 -8.57
C PHE A 31 10.30 3.26 -8.34
N LEU A 32 9.60 3.85 -7.36
CA LEU A 32 8.22 3.50 -7.06
C LEU A 32 7.26 3.84 -8.21
N GLN A 33 7.48 4.96 -8.92
CA GLN A 33 6.69 5.32 -10.11
C GLN A 33 6.83 4.26 -11.22
N LYS A 34 8.03 3.68 -11.37
CA LYS A 34 8.27 2.61 -12.34
C LYS A 34 7.58 1.30 -11.93
N GLU A 35 7.68 0.90 -10.67
CA GLU A 35 7.12 -0.37 -10.20
C GLU A 35 5.58 -0.33 -10.09
N SER A 36 4.99 0.81 -9.68
CA SER A 36 3.54 0.95 -9.52
C SER A 36 2.79 1.53 -10.72
N GLY A 37 3.47 2.23 -11.62
CA GLY A 37 2.84 3.05 -12.66
C GLY A 37 2.21 4.35 -12.16
N GLU A 38 2.16 4.58 -10.85
CA GLU A 38 1.61 5.79 -10.26
C GLU A 38 2.53 7.00 -10.48
N LYS A 39 1.93 8.18 -10.68
CA LYS A 39 2.71 9.42 -10.92
C LYS A 39 2.83 10.30 -9.68
N LYS A 40 1.82 10.30 -8.81
CA LYS A 40 1.71 11.22 -7.68
C LYS A 40 2.14 10.54 -6.37
N ILE A 41 3.43 10.29 -6.25
CA ILE A 41 4.04 9.64 -5.08
C ILE A 41 4.75 10.68 -4.21
N TYR A 42 4.53 10.64 -2.91
CA TYR A 42 5.15 11.52 -1.92
C TYR A 42 5.56 10.71 -0.69
N ASN A 43 6.29 11.33 0.25
CA ASN A 43 6.91 10.63 1.37
C ASN A 43 5.96 9.82 2.27
N LYS A 44 4.68 10.16 2.31
CA LYS A 44 3.66 9.43 3.09
C LYS A 44 2.88 8.41 2.25
N SER A 45 3.09 8.37 0.94
CA SER A 45 2.46 7.38 0.07
C SER A 45 2.84 5.98 0.54
N LYS A 46 1.79 5.18 0.75
CA LYS A 46 1.86 3.80 1.20
C LYS A 46 2.03 2.84 0.03
N VAL A 47 2.97 1.91 0.15
CA VAL A 47 3.32 0.95 -0.90
C VAL A 47 2.11 0.15 -1.34
N ALA A 48 1.41 -0.49 -0.41
CA ALA A 48 0.24 -1.29 -0.76
C ALA A 48 -0.96 -0.39 -1.05
N ASN A 49 -1.43 0.39 -0.08
CA ASN A 49 -2.74 1.03 -0.16
C ASN A 49 -2.82 2.20 -1.14
N ASP A 50 -1.72 2.95 -1.35
CA ASP A 50 -1.73 4.12 -2.25
C ASP A 50 -1.14 3.81 -3.62
N LEU A 51 -0.19 2.85 -3.70
CA LEU A 51 0.46 2.49 -4.96
C LEU A 51 -0.05 1.17 -5.56
N SER A 52 -1.02 0.53 -4.92
CA SER A 52 -1.63 -0.74 -5.35
C SER A 52 -0.63 -1.88 -5.56
N LEU A 53 0.51 -1.87 -4.85
CA LEU A 53 1.46 -2.96 -4.86
C LEU A 53 1.03 -3.97 -3.79
N TRP A 54 0.31 -5.00 -4.19
CA TRP A 54 -0.28 -6.01 -3.28
C TRP A 54 0.27 -7.40 -3.55
N GLY A 55 0.33 -8.24 -2.52
CA GLY A 55 0.80 -9.61 -2.67
C GLY A 55 2.19 -9.66 -3.31
N ASP A 56 2.31 -10.40 -4.40
CA ASP A 56 3.57 -10.62 -5.09
C ASP A 56 4.15 -9.30 -5.67
N ASP A 57 3.31 -8.31 -5.98
CA ASP A 57 3.79 -7.02 -6.51
C ASP A 57 4.66 -6.26 -5.50
N ASN A 58 4.29 -6.24 -4.21
CA ASN A 58 5.13 -5.57 -3.20
C ASN A 58 6.31 -6.42 -2.77
N TYR A 59 6.21 -7.75 -2.84
CA TYR A 59 7.33 -8.66 -2.63
C TYR A 59 8.42 -8.42 -3.68
N ASP A 60 8.05 -8.48 -4.96
CA ASP A 60 8.95 -8.26 -6.10
C ASP A 60 9.56 -6.86 -6.08
N MET A 61 8.74 -5.84 -5.80
CA MET A 61 9.23 -4.47 -5.65
C MET A 61 10.27 -4.37 -4.53
N LEU A 62 10.01 -4.98 -3.38
CA LEU A 62 10.92 -4.90 -2.23
C LEU A 62 12.23 -5.66 -2.51
N GLU A 63 12.17 -6.82 -3.13
CA GLU A 63 13.37 -7.58 -3.53
C GLU A 63 14.25 -6.77 -4.51
N LYS A 64 13.63 -6.16 -5.53
CA LYS A 64 14.33 -5.26 -6.47
C LYS A 64 14.93 -4.05 -5.75
N PHE A 65 14.21 -3.47 -4.80
CA PHE A 65 14.67 -2.32 -4.03
C PHE A 65 15.90 -2.68 -3.18
N ILE A 66 15.82 -3.77 -2.42
CA ILE A 66 16.89 -4.33 -1.58
C ILE A 66 18.13 -4.59 -2.42
N THR A 67 17.96 -5.31 -3.54
CA THR A 67 19.06 -5.70 -4.43
C THR A 67 19.71 -4.48 -5.09
N LYS A 68 18.91 -3.56 -5.63
CA LYS A 68 19.40 -2.37 -6.35
C LYS A 68 20.26 -1.46 -5.47
N TYR A 69 19.90 -1.33 -4.20
CA TYR A 69 20.55 -0.41 -3.27
C TYR A 69 21.43 -1.11 -2.22
N ASN A 70 21.54 -2.43 -2.28
CA ASN A 70 22.31 -3.26 -1.34
C ASN A 70 21.99 -2.92 0.12
N ILE A 71 20.71 -2.98 0.49
CA ILE A 71 20.19 -2.60 1.81
C ILE A 71 19.93 -3.85 2.65
N ASP A 72 20.32 -3.83 3.91
CA ASP A 72 20.02 -4.92 4.84
C ASP A 72 18.57 -4.87 5.33
N PHE A 73 17.76 -5.84 4.91
CA PHE A 73 16.38 -6.03 5.36
C PHE A 73 16.21 -7.29 6.22
N SER A 74 17.28 -7.83 6.80
CA SER A 74 17.22 -9.07 7.61
C SER A 74 16.27 -8.98 8.81
N ASP A 75 16.12 -7.79 9.40
CA ASP A 75 15.19 -7.52 10.51
C ASP A 75 13.76 -7.18 10.04
N PHE A 76 13.49 -7.14 8.73
CA PHE A 76 12.19 -6.81 8.19
C PHE A 76 11.23 -7.99 8.29
N LYS A 77 10.07 -7.77 8.92
CA LYS A 77 9.00 -8.77 9.05
C LYS A 77 7.90 -8.53 8.04
N TYR A 78 8.01 -9.16 6.88
CA TYR A 78 7.11 -8.93 5.74
C TYR A 78 5.63 -9.02 6.11
N ASP A 79 5.27 -10.05 6.88
CA ASP A 79 3.93 -10.38 7.35
C ASP A 79 3.36 -9.37 8.36
N GLU A 80 4.15 -8.47 8.94
CA GLU A 80 3.66 -7.34 9.75
C GLU A 80 3.24 -6.13 8.87
N HIS A 81 3.80 -6.04 7.66
CA HIS A 81 3.70 -4.86 6.79
C HIS A 81 2.84 -5.07 5.56
N PHE A 82 2.89 -6.27 4.98
CA PHE A 82 2.19 -6.63 3.75
C PHE A 82 1.33 -7.87 3.96
N GLN A 83 0.33 -8.02 3.09
CA GLN A 83 -0.49 -9.22 3.02
C GLN A 83 0.03 -10.10 1.90
N SER A 84 0.04 -11.41 2.14
CA SER A 84 0.25 -12.37 1.07
C SER A 84 -0.95 -12.41 0.10
N GLU A 85 -0.74 -12.89 -1.13
CA GLU A 85 -1.83 -13.09 -2.08
C GLU A 85 -2.93 -14.02 -1.54
N CYS A 86 -2.57 -15.04 -0.77
CA CYS A 86 -3.55 -15.92 -0.13
C CYS A 86 -4.43 -15.16 0.87
N GLU A 87 -3.87 -14.22 1.64
CA GLU A 87 -4.65 -13.37 2.56
C GLU A 87 -5.60 -12.42 1.82
N LEU A 88 -5.21 -11.96 0.62
CA LEU A 88 -6.05 -11.11 -0.24
C LEU A 88 -7.20 -11.91 -0.87
N THR A 89 -6.88 -13.08 -1.41
CA THR A 89 -7.83 -13.91 -2.17
C THR A 89 -8.86 -14.62 -1.29
N ILE A 90 -8.51 -14.97 -0.05
CA ILE A 90 -9.41 -15.67 0.91
C ILE A 90 -10.18 -14.68 1.81
N SER A 91 -10.09 -13.37 1.55
CA SER A 91 -10.82 -12.39 2.36
C SER A 91 -12.33 -12.67 2.33
N ILE A 92 -13.05 -12.39 3.43
CA ILE A 92 -14.50 -12.58 3.50
C ILE A 92 -15.23 -11.77 2.42
N TRP A 93 -14.63 -10.67 1.98
CA TRP A 93 -15.09 -9.84 0.88
C TRP A 93 -14.95 -10.55 -0.46
N SER A 94 -13.83 -11.23 -0.72
CA SER A 94 -13.64 -12.07 -1.90
C SER A 94 -14.68 -13.21 -1.96
N ILE A 95 -14.95 -13.85 -0.82
CA ILE A 95 -15.98 -14.90 -0.70
C ILE A 95 -17.37 -14.34 -0.95
N LEU A 96 -17.72 -13.20 -0.32
CA LEU A 96 -18.98 -12.51 -0.56
C LEU A 96 -19.12 -12.06 -2.02
N SER A 97 -18.03 -11.68 -2.67
CA SER A 97 -18.05 -11.25 -4.08
C SER A 97 -18.47 -12.39 -5.00
N VAL A 98 -17.93 -13.58 -4.77
CA VAL A 98 -18.33 -14.80 -5.49
C VAL A 98 -19.77 -15.19 -5.14
N LEU A 99 -20.17 -15.09 -3.88
CA LEU A 99 -21.53 -15.41 -3.43
C LEU A 99 -22.59 -14.47 -4.02
N LEU A 100 -22.27 -13.18 -4.17
CA LEU A 100 -23.18 -12.16 -4.73
C LEU A 100 -23.12 -12.12 -6.27
N LEU A 101 -22.21 -12.84 -6.91
CA LEU A 101 -22.04 -12.87 -8.37
C LEU A 101 -23.34 -13.27 -9.12
N PRO A 102 -24.13 -14.26 -8.65
CA PRO A 102 -25.46 -14.53 -9.20
C PRO A 102 -26.43 -13.34 -9.08
N LEU A 103 -26.34 -12.52 -8.03
CA LEU A 103 -27.16 -11.32 -7.88
C LEU A 103 -26.75 -10.23 -8.88
N PHE A 104 -25.46 -10.12 -9.20
CA PHE A 104 -24.98 -9.23 -10.27
C PHE A 104 -25.45 -9.69 -11.66
N ILE A 105 -25.41 -11.00 -11.94
CA ILE A 105 -25.90 -11.56 -13.21
C ILE A 105 -27.41 -11.33 -13.36
N THR A 106 -28.19 -11.66 -12.31
CA THR A 106 -29.65 -11.45 -12.33
C THR A 106 -30.01 -9.98 -12.46
N LYS A 107 -29.30 -9.06 -11.79
CA LYS A 107 -29.44 -7.61 -12.00
C LYS A 107 -29.22 -7.24 -13.47
N GLY A 108 -28.16 -7.74 -14.11
CA GLY A 108 -27.85 -7.46 -15.51
C GLY A 108 -28.97 -7.93 -16.45
N ILE A 109 -29.48 -9.14 -16.25
CA ILE A 109 -30.59 -9.70 -17.02
C ILE A 109 -31.87 -8.86 -16.83
N ILE A 110 -32.20 -8.51 -15.58
CA ILE A 110 -33.38 -7.69 -15.27
C ILE A 110 -33.24 -6.29 -15.89
N SER A 111 -32.09 -5.63 -15.75
CA SER A 111 -31.84 -4.32 -16.36
C SER A 111 -31.97 -4.37 -17.89
N TYR A 112 -31.42 -5.41 -18.53
CA TYR A 112 -31.56 -5.62 -19.97
C TYR A 112 -33.03 -5.81 -20.41
N LEU A 113 -33.78 -6.66 -19.71
CA LEU A 113 -35.21 -6.89 -19.98
C LEU A 113 -36.05 -5.62 -19.78
N PHE A 114 -35.80 -4.86 -18.72
CA PHE A 114 -36.50 -3.61 -18.47
C PHE A 114 -36.10 -2.52 -19.47
N ASN A 115 -34.84 -2.41 -19.89
CA ASN A 115 -34.44 -1.52 -20.99
C ASN A 115 -35.14 -1.89 -22.31
N PHE A 116 -35.31 -3.18 -22.58
CA PHE A 116 -36.04 -3.64 -23.76
C PHE A 116 -37.53 -3.27 -23.73
N LEU A 117 -38.16 -3.28 -22.55
CA LEU A 117 -39.60 -2.99 -22.37
C LEU A 117 -39.92 -1.49 -22.12
N SER A 118 -39.06 -0.77 -21.38
CA SER A 118 -39.25 0.64 -21.02
C SER A 118 -38.00 1.25 -20.36
N ASN A 119 -37.45 2.30 -20.98
CA ASN A 119 -36.31 3.06 -20.44
C ASN A 119 -36.60 3.82 -19.13
N LYS A 120 -37.84 3.83 -18.63
CA LYS A 120 -38.21 4.63 -17.44
C LYS A 120 -37.69 4.03 -16.12
N TYR A 121 -37.46 2.72 -16.08
CA TYR A 121 -37.14 2.00 -14.83
C TYR A 121 -35.72 1.41 -14.78
N SER A 122 -35.04 1.26 -15.91
CA SER A 122 -33.68 0.71 -15.97
C SER A 122 -32.66 1.53 -15.17
N TYR A 123 -32.74 2.85 -15.24
CA TYR A 123 -31.86 3.75 -14.48
C TYR A 123 -31.89 3.51 -12.96
N LYS A 124 -33.05 3.10 -12.39
CA LYS A 124 -33.15 2.78 -10.96
C LYS A 124 -32.48 1.45 -10.61
N ILE A 125 -32.55 0.48 -11.52
CA ILE A 125 -31.91 -0.83 -11.35
C ILE A 125 -30.39 -0.66 -11.45
N ASP A 126 -29.91 0.07 -12.45
CA ASP A 126 -28.47 0.28 -12.66
C ASP A 126 -27.80 0.98 -11.47
N LYS A 127 -28.50 1.92 -10.84
CA LYS A 127 -28.02 2.66 -9.67
C LYS A 127 -27.87 1.80 -8.39
N PHE A 128 -28.57 0.68 -8.30
CA PHE A 128 -28.45 -0.21 -7.14
C PHE A 128 -27.14 -1.00 -7.22
N ASN A 129 -26.23 -0.81 -6.27
CA ASN A 129 -24.92 -1.45 -6.34
C ASN A 129 -24.68 -2.33 -5.12
N PHE A 130 -24.30 -3.59 -5.35
CA PHE A 130 -23.98 -4.55 -4.30
C PHE A 130 -22.54 -4.35 -3.80
N PHE A 131 -22.02 -3.11 -3.81
CA PHE A 131 -20.61 -2.82 -3.55
C PHE A 131 -20.14 -3.48 -2.27
N ILE A 132 -19.20 -4.40 -2.45
CA ILE A 132 -18.34 -4.88 -1.40
C ILE A 132 -17.27 -3.80 -1.19
N LYS A 133 -17.08 -3.42 0.07
CA LYS A 133 -16.15 -2.36 0.45
C LYS A 133 -14.77 -2.71 -0.11
N GLU A 134 -14.11 -1.72 -0.70
CA GLU A 134 -12.76 -1.86 -1.23
C GLU A 134 -11.85 -2.41 -0.13
N HIS A 135 -11.08 -3.45 -0.46
CA HIS A 135 -10.21 -4.11 0.50
C HIS A 135 -9.17 -3.11 1.02
N LYS A 136 -9.05 -3.00 2.33
CA LYS A 136 -8.00 -2.22 2.98
C LYS A 136 -7.30 -3.11 3.98
N SER A 137 -6.00 -3.29 3.77
CA SER A 137 -5.17 -4.02 4.71
C SER A 137 -5.11 -3.26 6.04
N ASN A 138 -5.20 -4.01 7.14
CA ASN A 138 -4.95 -3.48 8.49
C ASN A 138 -3.46 -3.57 8.89
N LYS A 139 -2.59 -4.11 8.01
CA LYS A 139 -1.15 -4.21 8.24
C LYS A 139 -0.50 -2.81 8.22
N ILE A 140 0.66 -2.68 8.86
CA ILE A 140 1.39 -1.41 8.95
C ILE A 140 2.13 -1.20 7.62
N ASP A 141 1.44 -0.68 6.63
CA ASP A 141 1.99 -0.47 5.30
C ASP A 141 3.27 0.38 5.30
N LEU A 142 4.28 -0.03 4.54
CA LEU A 142 5.49 0.77 4.35
C LEU A 142 5.18 2.03 3.55
N THR A 143 5.82 3.12 3.92
CA THR A 143 5.75 4.38 3.17
C THR A 143 6.99 4.58 2.31
N MET A 144 6.87 5.42 1.27
CA MET A 144 8.03 5.93 0.54
C MET A 144 9.10 6.52 1.49
N GLY A 145 8.67 7.18 2.58
CA GLY A 145 9.56 7.71 3.60
C GLY A 145 10.40 6.65 4.30
N ASP A 146 9.83 5.48 4.57
CA ASP A 146 10.53 4.35 5.19
C ASP A 146 11.58 3.79 4.24
N LEU A 147 11.25 3.68 2.95
CA LEU A 147 12.20 3.27 1.92
C LEU A 147 13.34 4.27 1.75
N ILE A 148 13.06 5.58 1.72
CA ILE A 148 14.10 6.63 1.70
C ILE A 148 15.02 6.50 2.92
N THR A 149 14.42 6.35 4.10
CA THR A 149 15.17 6.26 5.36
C THR A 149 16.06 5.02 5.38
N SER A 150 15.50 3.87 4.96
CA SER A 150 16.22 2.60 4.90
C SER A 150 17.37 2.66 3.91
N LYS A 151 17.17 3.26 2.72
CA LYS A 151 18.21 3.47 1.74
C LYS A 151 19.35 4.34 2.27
N ILE A 152 19.03 5.44 2.95
CA ILE A 152 20.05 6.34 3.50
C ILE A 152 20.86 5.66 4.60
N GLN A 153 20.23 4.82 5.43
CA GLN A 153 20.92 4.09 6.49
C GLN A 153 21.64 2.83 6.03
N GLY A 154 21.31 2.29 4.86
CA GLY A 154 21.82 1.00 4.38
C GLY A 154 21.20 -0.21 5.08
N LYS A 155 20.13 -0.02 5.87
CA LYS A 155 19.36 -1.08 6.51
C LYS A 155 17.91 -0.67 6.74
N PHE A 156 17.01 -1.63 6.95
CA PHE A 156 15.60 -1.37 7.24
C PHE A 156 15.44 -0.46 8.46
N HIS A 157 14.75 0.67 8.28
CA HIS A 157 14.48 1.62 9.36
C HIS A 157 13.24 2.48 9.06
N PHE A 158 12.32 2.55 10.01
CA PHE A 158 11.13 3.40 9.87
C PHE A 158 11.47 4.89 9.89
N ARG A 159 10.80 5.65 9.02
CA ARG A 159 10.91 7.09 8.92
C ARG A 159 10.54 7.79 10.23
N GLU A 160 9.53 7.30 10.94
CA GLU A 160 9.09 7.91 12.21
C GLU A 160 10.16 7.88 13.30
N ASN A 161 11.03 6.87 13.25
CA ASN A 161 12.15 6.66 14.17
C ASN A 161 13.42 7.42 13.76
N ALA A 162 13.36 8.24 12.71
CA ALA A 162 14.47 9.03 12.22
C ALA A 162 14.17 10.54 12.24
N LYS A 163 15.19 11.34 12.56
CA LYS A 163 15.17 12.80 12.41
C LYS A 163 16.33 13.22 11.52
N PHE A 164 15.98 13.74 10.34
CA PHE A 164 16.95 14.33 9.42
C PHE A 164 17.32 15.74 9.90
N VAL A 165 18.61 16.00 9.98
CA VAL A 165 19.19 17.32 10.29
C VAL A 165 20.06 17.69 9.10
N LEU A 166 19.78 18.86 8.52
CA LEU A 166 20.54 19.36 7.39
C LEU A 166 21.89 19.87 7.90
N ASN A 167 22.96 19.41 7.26
CA ASN A 167 24.31 19.93 7.48
C ASN A 167 24.58 21.15 6.60
#